data_AF-V4T832-F1
#
_entry.id   AF-V4T832-F1
#
_cell.length_a   1.000
_cell.length_b   1.000
_cell.length_c   1.000
_cell.angle_alpha   90.00
_cell.angle_beta   90.00
_cell.angle_gamma   90.00
#
_symmetry.space_group_name_H-M   'P 1'
#
loop_
_entity.id
_entity.type
_entity.pdbx_description
1 polymer ?
#
loop_
_entity_poly.entity_id
_entity_poly.type
_entity_poly.pdbx_seq_one_letter_code
_entity_poly.pdbx_strand_id
1 'polypeptide(L)'
;MVKAYKLSLVRKSSFGHQQWISFTSFLCLFKLKGNSQVSLLDNGYIIIKLEMEEDYSKIWIWHTLYINSRGMHLFKWITDF
;
A
#
# COMPACT_ATOMS: atom_id res chain seq x y z
N MET A 1 15.87 -16.44 -5.95
CA MET A 1 14.44 -16.79 -5.92
C MET A 1 13.63 -15.56 -5.56
N VAL A 2 12.96 -14.94 -6.54
CA VAL A 2 12.06 -13.81 -6.29
C VAL A 2 10.81 -14.40 -5.63
N LYS A 3 10.68 -14.24 -4.31
CA LYS A 3 9.44 -14.58 -3.60
C LYS A 3 8.34 -13.67 -4.14
N ALA A 4 7.38 -14.24 -4.86
CA ALA A 4 6.17 -13.55 -5.26
C ALA A 4 5.58 -12.84 -4.03
N TYR A 5 5.42 -11.53 -4.14
CA TYR A 5 4.93 -10.68 -3.06
C TYR A 5 3.42 -10.89 -2.88
N LYS A 6 3.05 -12.06 -2.33
CA LYS A 6 1.68 -12.60 -2.27
C LYS A 6 0.68 -11.67 -1.55
N LEU A 7 1.19 -10.82 -0.66
CA LEU A 7 0.43 -9.86 0.15
C LEU A 7 0.96 -8.45 -0.07
N SER A 8 1.08 -8.04 -1.33
CA SER A 8 1.50 -6.69 -1.67
C SER A 8 0.48 -5.91 -2.45
N LEU A 9 0.33 -4.67 -2.03
CA LEU A 9 -0.51 -3.68 -2.69
C LEU A 9 0.40 -2.60 -3.23
N VAL A 10 0.10 -2.14 -4.44
CA VAL A 10 0.75 -0.97 -5.01
C VAL A 10 -0.24 0.15 -5.19
N ARG A 11 0.19 1.32 -4.77
CA ARG A 11 -0.50 2.57 -4.95
C ARG A 11 0.21 3.35 -6.03
N LYS A 12 -0.56 3.96 -6.94
CA LYS A 12 -0.06 5.03 -7.82
C LYS A 12 -0.30 6.38 -7.14
N SER A 13 0.77 7.08 -6.76
CA SER A 13 0.67 8.48 -6.35
C SER A 13 1.03 9.36 -7.54
N SER A 14 0.17 10.32 -7.87
CA SER A 14 0.46 11.32 -8.90
C SER A 14 1.46 12.38 -8.44
N PHE A 15 1.86 12.41 -7.16
CA PHE A 15 2.82 13.37 -6.62
C PHE A 15 3.69 12.76 -5.50
N GLY A 16 4.95 13.21 -5.43
CA GLY A 16 6.10 12.57 -4.77
C GLY A 16 6.11 12.45 -3.23
N HIS A 17 7.30 12.62 -2.64
CA HIS A 17 7.68 12.18 -1.28
C HIS A 17 6.77 12.66 -0.13
N GLN A 18 6.12 13.82 -0.26
CA GLN A 18 5.26 14.40 0.78
C GLN A 18 4.04 13.53 1.10
N GLN A 19 3.58 12.74 0.14
CA GLN A 19 2.43 11.84 0.33
C GLN A 19 2.81 10.48 0.94
N TRP A 20 4.11 10.21 1.10
CA TRP A 20 4.61 9.00 1.74
C TRP A 20 4.44 9.06 3.26
N ILE A 21 4.79 10.19 3.89
CA ILE A 21 4.63 10.40 5.34
C ILE A 21 3.16 10.37 5.74
N SER A 22 2.28 11.05 5.00
CA SER A 22 0.83 10.99 5.26
C SER A 22 0.27 9.57 5.09
N PHE A 23 0.86 8.76 4.21
CA PHE A 23 0.40 7.41 3.95
C PHE A 23 0.80 6.42 5.03
N THR A 24 2.02 6.52 5.55
CA THR A 24 2.44 5.69 6.69
C THR A 24 1.61 6.01 7.93
N SER A 25 1.34 7.29 8.20
CA SER A 25 0.40 7.68 9.27
C SER A 25 -1.03 7.18 9.02
N PHE A 26 -1.50 7.20 7.77
CA PHE A 26 -2.81 6.68 7.40
C PHE A 26 -2.91 5.16 7.62
N LEU A 27 -1.85 4.40 7.34
CA LEU A 27 -1.81 2.96 7.61
C LEU A 27 -1.91 2.62 9.11
N CYS A 28 -1.40 3.47 9.99
CA CYS A 28 -1.57 3.29 11.43
C CYS A 28 -3.05 3.27 11.86
N LEU A 29 -3.94 3.95 11.13
CA LEU A 29 -5.38 3.96 11.43
C LEU A 29 -6.02 2.58 11.23
N PHE A 30 -5.44 1.73 10.38
CA PHE A 30 -5.96 0.38 10.13
C PHE A 30 -5.70 -0.57 11.29
N LYS A 31 -4.89 -0.19 12.29
CA LYS A 31 -4.52 -1.06 13.43
C LYS A 31 -4.17 -2.47 12.95
N LEU A 32 -3.21 -2.54 12.03
CA LEU A 32 -2.74 -3.80 11.45
C LEU A 32 -2.20 -4.70 12.55
N LYS A 33 -2.50 -5.99 12.48
CA LYS A 33 -2.06 -6.96 13.49
C LYS A 33 -0.63 -7.44 13.23
N GLY A 34 -0.30 -7.66 11.97
CA GLY A 34 1.02 -8.11 11.53
C GLY A 34 1.96 -6.96 11.22
N ASN A 35 3.22 -7.27 10.98
CA ASN A 35 4.15 -6.27 10.49
C ASN A 35 3.73 -5.82 9.08
N SER A 36 3.93 -4.52 8.83
CA SER A 36 3.75 -3.94 7.51
C SER A 36 5.02 -3.19 7.12
N GLN A 37 5.45 -3.38 5.88
CA GLN A 37 6.57 -2.65 5.31
C GLN A 37 6.05 -1.80 4.16
N VAL A 38 6.27 -0.48 4.26
CA VAL A 38 5.92 0.47 3.22
C VAL A 38 7.20 0.91 2.54
N SER A 39 7.26 0.82 1.22
CA SER A 39 8.41 1.28 0.45
C SER A 39 7.95 2.10 -0.74
N LEU A 40 8.75 3.11 -1.11
CA LEU A 40 8.51 3.87 -2.32
C LEU A 40 9.02 3.03 -3.51
N LEU A 41 8.18 2.84 -4.52
CA LEU A 41 8.57 2.41 -5.85
C LEU A 41 8.89 3.67 -6.67
N ASP A 42 9.70 3.50 -7.71
CA ASP A 42 10.04 4.60 -8.61
C ASP A 42 8.79 5.29 -9.17
N ASN A 43 8.92 6.60 -9.43
CA ASN A 43 7.89 7.41 -10.08
C ASN A 43 6.57 7.60 -9.28
N GLY A 44 6.66 7.64 -7.95
CA GLY A 44 5.53 7.95 -7.07
C GLY A 44 4.64 6.74 -6.76
N TYR A 45 5.07 5.53 -7.10
CA TYR A 45 4.36 4.34 -6.65
C TYR A 45 4.75 4.02 -5.20
N ILE A 46 3.84 3.45 -4.42
CA ILE A 46 4.13 2.98 -3.06
C ILE A 46 3.75 1.51 -3.00
N ILE A 47 4.67 0.66 -2.54
CA ILE A 47 4.40 -0.74 -2.23
C ILE A 47 4.15 -0.90 -0.73
N ILE A 48 3.10 -1.64 -0.41
CA ILE A 48 2.73 -2.03 0.94
C ILE A 48 2.87 -3.54 0.98
N LYS A 49 3.84 -4.03 1.76
CA LYS A 49 4.03 -5.44 2.02
C LYS A 49 3.40 -5.75 3.36
N LEU A 50 2.46 -6.67 3.37
CA LEU A 50 1.76 -7.09 4.56
C LEU A 50 2.15 -8.52 4.87
N GLU A 51 2.32 -8.84 6.15
CA GLU A 51 2.63 -10.21 6.57
C GLU A 51 1.37 -11.08 6.69
N MET A 52 0.23 -10.45 6.99
CA MET A 52 -1.03 -11.12 7.29
C MET A 52 -2.07 -10.90 6.20
N GLU A 53 -2.80 -11.96 5.85
CA GLU A 53 -3.89 -11.91 4.86
C GLU A 53 -5.11 -11.12 5.37
N GLU A 54 -5.36 -11.15 6.67
CA GLU A 54 -6.38 -10.35 7.34
C GLU A 54 -6.16 -8.84 7.10
N ASP A 55 -4.92 -8.40 7.33
CA ASP A 55 -4.51 -7.00 7.14
C ASP A 55 -4.56 -6.59 5.67
N TYR A 56 -4.17 -7.49 4.78
CA TYR A 56 -4.31 -7.31 3.34
C TYR A 56 -5.76 -7.09 2.94
N SER A 57 -6.67 -7.97 3.38
CA SER A 57 -8.08 -7.88 3.08
C SER A 57 -8.71 -6.59 3.63
N LYS A 58 -8.30 -6.20 4.83
CA LYS A 58 -8.76 -4.98 5.52
C LYS A 58 -8.35 -3.70 4.79
N ILE A 59 -7.17 -3.66 4.18
CA ILE A 59 -6.74 -2.52 3.36
C ILE A 59 -7.38 -2.60 1.97
N TRP A 60 -7.43 -3.78 1.37
CA TRP A 60 -7.92 -3.99 0.01
C TRP A 60 -9.40 -3.63 -0.17
N ILE A 61 -10.24 -3.87 0.85
CA ILE A 61 -11.68 -3.58 0.79
C ILE A 61 -11.98 -2.11 0.45
N TRP A 62 -11.06 -1.20 0.78
CA TRP A 62 -11.29 0.22 0.55
C TRP A 62 -11.11 0.62 -0.90
N HIS A 63 -10.41 -0.18 -1.74
CA HIS A 63 -10.09 0.01 -3.17
C HIS A 63 -9.53 1.38 -3.58
N THR A 64 -10.16 2.46 -3.15
CA THR A 64 -9.74 3.85 -3.21
C THR A 64 -9.63 4.43 -1.79
N LEU A 65 -8.44 4.88 -1.42
CA LEU A 65 -8.19 5.59 -0.16
C LEU A 65 -8.16 7.09 -0.40
N TYR A 66 -8.74 7.88 0.49
CA TYR A 66 -8.68 9.34 0.42
C TYR A 66 -7.67 9.87 1.43
N ILE A 67 -6.59 10.49 0.95
CA ILE A 67 -5.60 11.15 1.80
C ILE A 67 -5.50 12.60 1.34
N ASN A 68 -5.67 13.54 2.29
CA ASN A 68 -5.68 14.98 2.02
C ASN A 68 -6.66 15.37 0.90
N SER A 69 -7.89 14.84 0.95
CA SER A 69 -8.97 15.05 -0.04
C SER A 69 -8.66 14.55 -1.45
N ARG A 70 -7.66 13.67 -1.61
CA ARG A 70 -7.29 13.09 -2.91
C ARG A 70 -7.49 11.58 -2.88
N GLY A 71 -8.24 11.08 -3.88
CA GLY A 71 -8.45 9.65 -4.08
C GLY A 71 -7.19 8.96 -4.58
N MET A 72 -6.89 7.80 -4.00
CA MET A 72 -5.71 6.99 -4.29
C MET A 72 -6.17 5.56 -4.52
N HIS A 73 -5.97 5.07 -5.74
CA HIS A 73 -6.34 3.70 -6.08
C HIS A 73 -5.27 2.72 -5.61
N LEU A 74 -5.73 1.69 -4.91
CA LEU A 74 -4.93 0.52 -4.56
C LEU A 74 -5.04 -0.49 -5.69
N PHE A 75 -3.91 -1.08 -6.05
CA PHE A 75 -3.81 -2.16 -7.01
C PHE A 75 -3.21 -3.38 -6.33
N LYS A 76 -3.70 -4.57 -6.67
CA LYS A 76 -3.01 -5.80 -6.31
C LYS A 76 -1.69 -5.82 -7.05
N TRP A 77 -0.59 -6.00 -6.34
CA TRP A 77 0.69 -6.23 -6.99
C TRP A 77 0.73 -7.68 -7.44
N ILE A 78 0.58 -7.90 -8.74
CA ILE A 78 0.70 -9.21 -9.36
C ILE A 78 2.04 -9.23 -10.07
N THR A 79 2.98 -10.05 -9.62
CA THR A 79 4.23 -10.33 -10.36
C THR A 79 4.02 -11.47 -11.33
N ASP A 80 3.04 -11.36 -12.23
CA ASP A 80 2.97 -12.23 -13.41
C ASP A 80 3.74 -11.50 -14.52
N PHE A 81 5.04 -11.77 -14.58
CA PHE A 81 5.89 -11.50 -15.74
C PHE A 81 6.38 -12.83 -16.28
#